data_AF-A0ABD1A5J9-F1
#
_entry.id   AF-A0ABD1A5J9-F1
#
_cell.length_a   1.000
_cell.length_b   1.000
_cell.length_c   1.000
_cell.angle_alpha   90.00
_cell.angle_beta   90.00
_cell.angle_gamma   90.00
#
_symmetry.space_group_name_H-M   'P 1'
#
loop_
_entity.id
_entity.type
_entity.pdbx_description
1 polymer ?
#
loop_
_entity_poly.entity_id
_entity_poly.type
_entity_poly.pdbx_seq_one_letter_code
_entity_poly.pdbx_strand_id
1 'polypeptide(L)'
;MMKKATQEEGVAVTWVFWDMNMCPVPTDPSVVRGCILKKNGYCGPLNVTAFGKLGDVPTNILRKVYSSGITLHNVPYGPSDTANLISEWSHQCNIIMVISNAKIFAYQSDFLKSRFNLIEPFPNDSLESFCLADLGELEEDECSETGESAFWICSVCNYHNTPIKGFENFTAHLSSTSHQHNLSELLPISYELGSLSSPLSEPPEINLEAVTWVFWDINMCPVPPGCDPRRVGPCIKRFLEKKGYSGPLTITAIGVLTNVPFDILGGVYPSGIALNNVYETGLSASSDLIYDFTDSNPPPANILVISDAKNFDSDYAFELQSEGYNLLQPFPCDSLESFFLADSGALEKGKCSESALWICSVCSHDNQGFKNFTTHVTSRRHEQELLDWLPGNARFLSRENIP
;
A
#
# COMPACT_ATOMS: atom_id res chain seq x y z
N MET A 1 -13.82 -13.96 -34.23
CA MET A 1 -12.69 -14.68 -34.87
C MET A 1 -11.85 -15.22 -33.72
N MET A 2 -12.04 -16.50 -33.39
CA MET A 2 -11.40 -17.17 -32.24
C MET A 2 -9.89 -17.19 -32.45
N LYS A 3 -9.12 -16.66 -31.49
CA LYS A 3 -7.69 -16.97 -31.39
C LYS A 3 -7.60 -18.39 -30.82
N LYS A 4 -7.51 -19.39 -31.69
CA LYS A 4 -7.01 -20.71 -31.27
C LYS A 4 -5.61 -20.48 -30.72
N ALA A 5 -5.38 -20.83 -29.46
CA ALA A 5 -4.04 -21.02 -28.94
C ALA A 5 -3.33 -22.01 -29.88
N THR A 6 -2.28 -21.54 -30.53
CA THR A 6 -1.44 -22.39 -31.37
C THR A 6 -0.83 -23.48 -30.50
N GLN A 7 -0.92 -24.71 -30.99
CA GLN A 7 -0.67 -25.98 -30.32
C GLN A 7 0.82 -26.23 -29.97
N GLU A 8 1.59 -25.20 -29.66
CA GLU A 8 3.03 -25.27 -29.33
C GLU A 8 3.43 -24.52 -28.04
N GLU A 9 2.49 -23.89 -27.33
CA GLU A 9 2.75 -23.37 -25.98
C GLU A 9 2.28 -24.40 -24.93
N GLY A 10 3.16 -24.77 -24.01
CA GLY A 10 2.87 -25.74 -22.96
C GLY A 10 1.55 -25.42 -22.23
N VAL A 11 0.80 -26.47 -21.89
CA VAL A 11 -0.51 -26.39 -21.23
C VAL A 11 -0.49 -25.36 -20.10
N ALA A 12 -1.15 -24.22 -20.28
CA ALA A 12 -1.14 -23.15 -19.30
C ALA A 12 -1.94 -23.57 -18.06
N VAL A 13 -1.24 -23.82 -16.95
CA VAL A 13 -1.89 -24.08 -15.65
C VAL A 13 -2.42 -22.76 -15.13
N THR A 14 -3.73 -22.72 -14.86
CA THR A 14 -4.43 -21.54 -14.34
C THR A 14 -4.78 -21.74 -12.87
N TRP A 15 -4.37 -20.79 -12.03
CA TRP A 15 -4.78 -20.75 -10.63
C TRP A 15 -5.75 -19.60 -10.38
N VAL A 16 -6.89 -19.91 -9.75
CA VAL A 16 -7.86 -18.91 -9.30
C VAL A 16 -7.86 -18.87 -7.79
N PHE A 17 -7.66 -17.67 -7.23
CA PHE A 17 -7.84 -17.39 -5.81
C PHE A 17 -9.14 -16.62 -5.62
N TRP A 18 -10.08 -17.18 -4.86
CA TRP A 18 -11.39 -16.61 -4.63
C TRP A 18 -11.60 -16.26 -3.16
N ASP A 19 -11.81 -14.98 -2.88
CA ASP A 19 -12.09 -14.44 -1.55
C ASP A 19 -13.56 -14.70 -1.17
N MET A 20 -13.80 -15.64 -0.26
CA MET A 20 -15.16 -15.98 0.16
C MET A 20 -15.77 -14.96 1.12
N ASN A 21 -14.96 -14.14 1.79
CA ASN A 21 -15.47 -13.11 2.69
C ASN A 21 -15.93 -11.88 1.93
N MET A 22 -15.26 -11.55 0.82
CA MET A 22 -15.59 -10.38 -0.01
C MET A 22 -16.49 -10.70 -1.20
N CYS A 23 -16.36 -11.90 -1.78
CA CYS A 23 -17.13 -12.34 -2.93
C CYS A 23 -18.02 -13.51 -2.49
N PRO A 24 -19.29 -13.26 -2.15
CA PRO A 24 -20.14 -14.29 -1.56
C PRO A 24 -20.35 -15.49 -2.50
N VAL A 25 -20.56 -16.64 -1.87
CA VAL A 25 -20.76 -17.92 -2.53
C VAL A 25 -22.07 -17.91 -3.33
N PRO A 26 -22.05 -18.26 -4.63
CA PRO A 26 -23.28 -18.39 -5.41
C PRO A 26 -24.16 -19.51 -4.85
N THR A 27 -25.46 -19.45 -5.14
CA THR A 27 -26.45 -20.45 -4.67
C THR A 27 -26.01 -21.90 -4.96
N ASP A 28 -25.38 -22.12 -6.12
CA ASP A 28 -24.72 -23.37 -6.49
C ASP A 28 -23.21 -23.16 -6.72
N PRO A 29 -22.33 -23.63 -5.81
CA PRO A 29 -20.87 -23.51 -5.98
C PRO A 29 -20.28 -24.38 -7.09
N SER A 30 -21.00 -25.40 -7.56
CA SER A 30 -20.47 -26.32 -8.57
C SER A 30 -20.24 -25.64 -9.92
N VAL A 31 -21.01 -24.58 -10.19
CA VAL A 31 -20.93 -23.81 -11.45
C VAL A 31 -19.68 -22.93 -11.52
N VAL A 32 -19.03 -22.63 -10.39
CA VAL A 32 -17.91 -21.66 -10.30
C VAL A 32 -16.78 -22.04 -11.25
N ARG A 33 -16.35 -23.31 -11.24
CA ARG A 33 -15.28 -23.79 -12.13
C ARG A 33 -15.64 -23.64 -13.60
N GLY A 34 -16.85 -24.08 -13.98
CA GLY A 34 -17.33 -24.01 -15.36
C GLY A 34 -17.47 -22.57 -15.87
N CYS A 35 -17.97 -21.67 -15.03
CA CYS A 35 -18.11 -20.25 -15.37
C CYS A 35 -16.76 -19.57 -15.59
N ILE A 36 -15.75 -19.88 -14.77
CA ILE A 36 -14.40 -19.32 -14.93
C ILE A 36 -13.74 -19.78 -16.24
N LEU A 37 -13.89 -21.07 -16.59
CA LEU A 37 -13.35 -21.62 -17.85
C LEU A 37 -14.01 -20.98 -19.08
N LYS A 38 -15.35 -21.02 -19.14
CA LYS A 38 -16.14 -20.59 -20.30
C LYS A 38 -15.92 -19.11 -20.64
N LYS A 39 -15.96 -18.22 -19.64
CA LYS A 39 -15.97 -16.77 -19.89
C LYS A 39 -14.60 -16.21 -20.29
N ASN A 40 -13.53 -16.84 -19.84
CA ASN A 40 -12.18 -16.43 -20.20
C ASN A 40 -11.63 -17.17 -21.43
N GLY A 41 -12.42 -18.09 -22.03
CA GLY A 41 -12.01 -18.85 -23.22
C GLY A 41 -10.83 -19.78 -22.96
N TYR A 42 -10.68 -20.27 -21.72
CA TYR A 42 -9.57 -21.14 -21.34
C TYR A 42 -9.94 -22.61 -21.49
N CYS A 43 -9.04 -23.38 -22.12
CA CYS A 43 -9.06 -24.84 -22.11
C CYS A 43 -7.75 -25.33 -21.48
N GLY A 44 -7.79 -25.84 -20.25
CA GLY A 44 -6.60 -26.31 -19.53
C GLY A 44 -6.86 -26.67 -18.06
N PRO A 45 -5.84 -27.16 -17.32
CA PRO A 45 -5.93 -27.47 -15.91
C PRO A 45 -6.26 -26.21 -15.10
N LEU A 46 -7.36 -26.28 -14.35
CA LEU A 46 -7.85 -25.19 -13.51
C LEU A 46 -7.79 -25.60 -12.04
N ASN A 47 -6.99 -24.87 -11.26
CA ASN A 47 -6.97 -24.97 -9.81
C ASN A 47 -7.73 -23.78 -9.22
N VAL A 48 -8.73 -24.07 -8.38
CA VAL A 48 -9.49 -23.02 -7.68
C VAL A 48 -9.26 -23.19 -6.18
N THR A 49 -8.80 -22.11 -5.55
CA THR A 49 -8.62 -22.00 -4.10
C THR A 49 -9.56 -20.93 -3.58
N ALA A 50 -10.53 -21.35 -2.76
CA ALA A 50 -11.40 -20.44 -2.03
C ALA A 50 -10.77 -20.13 -0.67
N PHE A 51 -10.53 -18.87 -0.38
CA PHE A 51 -9.83 -18.42 0.82
C PHE A 51 -10.64 -17.44 1.65
N GLY A 52 -10.22 -17.25 2.90
CA GLY A 52 -10.80 -16.27 3.81
C GLY A 52 -10.84 -16.74 5.26
N LYS A 53 -11.51 -15.99 6.14
CA LYS A 53 -11.91 -16.40 7.48
C LYS A 53 -13.02 -17.45 7.39
N LEU A 54 -12.61 -18.67 7.02
CA LEU A 54 -13.54 -19.77 6.76
C LEU A 54 -14.26 -20.26 8.02
N GLY A 55 -13.72 -19.95 9.22
CA GLY A 55 -14.43 -20.19 10.48
C GLY A 55 -15.77 -19.45 10.60
N ASP A 56 -15.95 -18.34 9.89
CA ASP A 56 -17.19 -17.55 9.90
C ASP A 56 -18.19 -17.99 8.82
N VAL A 57 -17.76 -18.83 7.87
CA VAL A 57 -18.60 -19.30 6.76
C VAL A 57 -19.40 -20.53 7.21
N PRO A 58 -20.73 -20.58 6.98
CA PRO A 58 -21.55 -21.74 7.33
C PRO A 58 -20.98 -23.06 6.78
N THR A 59 -20.87 -24.07 7.63
CA THR A 59 -20.25 -25.37 7.30
C THR A 59 -20.91 -26.07 6.10
N ASN A 60 -22.22 -25.90 5.92
CA ASN A 60 -22.95 -26.45 4.77
C ASN A 60 -22.51 -25.79 3.44
N ILE A 61 -22.14 -24.51 3.46
CA ILE A 61 -21.62 -23.79 2.28
C ILE A 61 -20.21 -24.28 1.97
N LEU A 62 -19.33 -24.31 2.97
CA LEU A 62 -17.95 -24.83 2.81
C LEU A 62 -17.93 -26.27 2.29
N ARG A 63 -18.85 -27.11 2.75
CA ARG A 63 -19.00 -28.49 2.27
C ARG A 63 -19.33 -28.53 0.79
N LYS A 64 -20.27 -27.71 0.33
CA LYS A 64 -20.63 -27.63 -1.10
C LYS A 64 -19.46 -27.17 -1.96
N VAL A 65 -18.73 -26.15 -1.51
CA VAL A 65 -17.53 -25.64 -2.20
C VAL A 65 -16.46 -26.74 -2.31
N TYR A 66 -16.12 -27.39 -1.19
CA TYR A 66 -15.12 -28.46 -1.14
C TYR A 66 -15.52 -29.67 -1.99
N SER A 67 -16.79 -30.09 -1.94
CA SER A 67 -17.33 -31.18 -2.77
C SER A 67 -17.34 -30.87 -4.26
N SER A 68 -17.24 -29.59 -4.65
CA SER A 68 -17.09 -29.15 -6.04
C SER A 68 -15.62 -29.19 -6.52
N GLY A 69 -14.73 -29.79 -5.74
CA GLY A 69 -13.30 -29.90 -6.07
C GLY A 69 -12.50 -28.62 -5.82
N ILE A 70 -13.05 -27.65 -5.09
CA ILE A 70 -12.39 -26.38 -4.78
C ILE A 70 -11.60 -26.52 -3.48
N THR A 71 -10.33 -26.11 -3.49
CA THR A 71 -9.45 -26.11 -2.31
C THR A 71 -9.88 -25.04 -1.32
N LEU A 72 -9.89 -25.35 -0.03
CA LEU A 72 -10.23 -24.39 1.04
C LEU A 72 -8.96 -23.87 1.73
N HIS A 73 -8.78 -22.56 1.81
CA HIS A 73 -7.63 -21.95 2.48
C HIS A 73 -8.10 -21.01 3.60
N ASN A 74 -7.92 -21.43 4.86
CA ASN A 74 -8.27 -20.61 6.00
C ASN A 74 -7.22 -19.52 6.25
N VAL A 75 -7.65 -18.27 6.09
CA VAL A 75 -6.89 -17.04 6.21
C VAL A 75 -7.69 -16.02 7.04
N PRO A 76 -7.66 -16.13 8.38
CA PRO A 76 -8.55 -15.38 9.26
C PRO A 76 -8.18 -13.90 9.44
N TYR A 77 -6.96 -13.51 9.07
CA TYR A 77 -6.48 -12.11 9.11
C TYR A 77 -6.56 -11.40 7.76
N GLY A 78 -7.16 -12.06 6.78
CA GLY A 78 -7.42 -11.52 5.45
C GLY A 78 -6.26 -11.72 4.46
N PRO A 79 -6.35 -11.14 3.26
CA PRO A 79 -5.72 -11.74 2.09
C PRO A 79 -4.19 -11.59 1.98
N SER A 80 -3.50 -11.03 2.98
CA SER A 80 -2.03 -10.95 3.04
C SER A 80 -1.35 -12.31 2.99
N ASP A 81 -1.88 -13.29 3.72
CA ASP A 81 -1.31 -14.62 3.70
C ASP A 81 -1.58 -15.29 2.36
N THR A 82 -2.70 -14.92 1.70
CA THR A 82 -3.00 -15.36 0.33
C THR A 82 -2.04 -14.73 -0.67
N ALA A 83 -1.69 -13.46 -0.52
CA ALA A 83 -0.68 -12.76 -1.29
C ALA A 83 0.69 -13.44 -1.21
N ASN A 84 1.12 -13.81 0.01
CA ASN A 84 2.34 -14.60 0.22
C ASN A 84 2.24 -15.99 -0.44
N LEU A 85 1.10 -16.67 -0.31
CA LEU A 85 0.87 -17.96 -0.97
C LEU A 85 0.92 -17.84 -2.50
N ILE A 86 0.32 -16.79 -3.08
CA ILE A 86 0.38 -16.49 -4.51
C ILE A 86 1.84 -16.32 -4.94
N SER A 87 2.64 -15.59 -4.15
CA SER A 87 4.07 -15.41 -4.40
C SER A 87 4.86 -16.72 -4.32
N GLU A 88 4.54 -17.62 -3.39
CA GLU A 88 5.19 -18.92 -3.27
C GLU A 88 4.82 -19.87 -4.43
N TRP A 89 3.55 -19.85 -4.85
CA TRP A 89 3.02 -20.73 -5.89
C TRP A 89 3.22 -20.17 -7.30
N SER A 90 3.74 -18.95 -7.37
CA SER A 90 4.10 -18.18 -8.57
C SER A 90 5.00 -18.95 -9.54
N HIS A 91 5.83 -19.89 -9.05
CA HIS A 91 6.72 -20.70 -9.87
C HIS A 91 6.04 -21.88 -10.59
N GLN A 92 4.80 -22.22 -10.22
CA GLN A 92 4.12 -23.44 -10.67
C GLN A 92 2.98 -23.19 -11.66
N CYS A 93 2.66 -21.93 -12.00
CA CYS A 93 1.52 -21.57 -12.84
C CYS A 93 1.86 -20.50 -13.88
N ASN A 94 1.12 -20.52 -14.99
CA ASN A 94 1.30 -19.58 -16.09
C ASN A 94 0.30 -18.41 -16.01
N ILE A 95 -0.87 -18.63 -15.41
CA ILE A 95 -1.95 -17.64 -15.30
C ILE A 95 -2.47 -17.66 -13.87
N ILE A 96 -2.60 -16.47 -13.26
CA ILE A 96 -3.18 -16.28 -11.94
C ILE A 96 -4.36 -15.32 -12.07
N MET A 97 -5.52 -15.75 -11.57
CA MET A 97 -6.73 -14.94 -11.47
C MET A 97 -7.07 -14.75 -9.99
N VAL A 98 -7.36 -13.52 -9.59
CA VAL A 98 -7.80 -13.22 -8.22
C VAL A 98 -9.20 -12.63 -8.26
N ILE A 99 -10.13 -13.28 -7.56
CA ILE A 99 -11.51 -12.86 -7.39
C ILE A 99 -11.66 -12.36 -5.96
N SER A 100 -11.35 -11.08 -5.75
CA SER A 100 -11.46 -10.40 -4.46
C SER A 100 -11.78 -8.92 -4.67
N ASN A 101 -12.39 -8.31 -3.66
CA ASN A 101 -12.56 -6.85 -3.56
C ASN A 101 -11.63 -6.22 -2.52
N ALA A 102 -10.69 -6.99 -1.98
CA ALA A 102 -9.84 -6.53 -0.91
C ALA A 102 -8.74 -5.59 -1.42
N LYS A 103 -8.47 -4.55 -0.64
CA LYS A 103 -7.43 -3.54 -0.92
C LYS A 103 -6.07 -4.17 -1.27
N ILE A 104 -5.68 -5.22 -0.57
CA ILE A 104 -4.36 -5.84 -0.75
C ILE A 104 -4.07 -6.41 -2.16
N PHE A 105 -5.07 -6.89 -2.90
CA PHE A 105 -4.85 -7.37 -4.26
C PHE A 105 -4.82 -6.23 -5.29
N ALA A 106 -5.38 -5.07 -4.95
CA ALA A 106 -5.14 -3.85 -5.70
C ALA A 106 -3.68 -3.38 -5.52
N TYR A 107 -3.17 -3.44 -4.28
CA TYR A 107 -1.77 -3.14 -3.91
C TYR A 107 -0.77 -4.06 -4.63
N GLN A 108 -0.92 -5.39 -4.51
CA GLN A 108 -0.01 -6.31 -5.19
C GLN A 108 -0.20 -6.37 -6.70
N SER A 109 -1.15 -5.63 -7.26
CA SER A 109 -1.50 -5.77 -8.67
C SER A 109 -0.32 -5.47 -9.59
N ASP A 110 0.56 -4.52 -9.28
CA ASP A 110 1.68 -4.19 -10.18
C ASP A 110 2.84 -5.19 -10.07
N PHE A 111 3.17 -5.66 -8.87
CA PHE A 111 4.09 -6.80 -8.66
C PHE A 111 3.57 -8.07 -9.33
N LEU A 112 2.29 -8.41 -9.15
CA LEU A 112 1.67 -9.59 -9.75
C LEU A 112 1.49 -9.45 -11.27
N LYS A 113 1.09 -8.29 -11.80
CA LYS A 113 0.99 -8.02 -13.24
C LYS A 113 2.35 -8.09 -13.93
N SER A 114 3.42 -7.70 -13.24
CA SER A 114 4.78 -7.76 -13.81
C SER A 114 5.26 -9.20 -14.05
N ARG A 115 4.71 -10.18 -13.31
CA ARG A 115 5.10 -11.60 -13.37
C ARG A 115 4.04 -12.53 -13.92
N PHE A 116 2.77 -12.13 -13.92
CA PHE A 116 1.61 -12.95 -14.29
C PHE A 116 0.64 -12.16 -15.16
N ASN A 117 -0.07 -12.86 -16.04
CA ASN A 117 -1.28 -12.33 -16.67
C ASN A 117 -2.39 -12.25 -15.61
N LEU A 118 -2.34 -11.22 -14.76
CA LEU A 118 -3.39 -10.93 -13.81
C LEU A 118 -4.64 -10.49 -14.58
N ILE A 119 -5.65 -11.35 -14.60
CA ILE A 119 -6.97 -10.94 -15.07
C ILE A 119 -7.54 -10.06 -13.97
N GLU A 120 -7.89 -8.82 -14.33
CA GLU A 120 -8.30 -7.74 -13.41
C GLU A 120 -9.24 -8.22 -12.28
N PRO A 121 -9.17 -7.61 -11.08
CA PRO A 121 -10.10 -7.90 -10.00
C PRO A 121 -11.51 -7.76 -10.52
N PHE A 122 -12.21 -8.87 -10.46
CA PHE A 122 -13.50 -9.03 -11.05
C PHE A 122 -14.50 -8.02 -10.47
N PRO A 123 -15.35 -7.35 -11.28
CA PRO A 123 -16.32 -6.40 -10.76
C PRO A 123 -17.26 -7.09 -9.77
N ASN A 124 -17.23 -6.61 -8.52
CA ASN A 124 -17.70 -7.27 -7.31
C ASN A 124 -19.10 -6.81 -6.89
N ASP A 125 -20.14 -7.38 -7.50
CA ASP A 125 -21.50 -7.29 -6.92
C ASP A 125 -22.25 -8.61 -6.86
N SER A 126 -21.79 -9.67 -7.54
CA SER A 126 -22.10 -11.05 -7.17
C SER A 126 -21.37 -12.02 -8.10
N LEU A 127 -20.56 -12.94 -7.55
CA LEU A 127 -20.07 -14.10 -8.30
C LEU A 127 -21.25 -14.87 -8.94
N GLU A 128 -22.42 -14.81 -8.32
CA GLU A 128 -23.67 -15.35 -8.83
C GLU A 128 -24.12 -14.64 -10.11
N SER A 129 -24.03 -13.31 -10.20
CA SER A 129 -24.37 -12.57 -11.43
C SER A 129 -23.46 -12.95 -12.60
N PHE A 130 -22.20 -13.23 -12.29
CA PHE A 130 -21.25 -13.73 -13.28
C PHE A 130 -21.61 -15.13 -13.77
N CYS A 131 -22.03 -16.01 -12.87
CA CYS A 131 -22.43 -17.37 -13.21
C CYS A 131 -23.82 -17.46 -13.88
N LEU A 132 -24.76 -16.57 -13.51
CA LEU A 132 -26.15 -16.58 -13.99
C LEU A 132 -26.31 -16.03 -15.41
N ALA A 133 -25.41 -15.15 -15.88
CA ALA A 133 -25.51 -14.55 -17.21
C ALA A 133 -25.41 -15.56 -18.37
N ASP A 134 -24.91 -16.78 -18.12
CA ASP A 134 -24.55 -17.74 -19.17
C ASP A 134 -25.14 -19.15 -18.98
N LEU A 135 -26.27 -19.29 -18.26
CA LEU A 135 -27.04 -20.55 -18.15
C LEU A 135 -27.70 -21.02 -19.47
N GLY A 136 -27.49 -20.29 -20.58
CA GLY A 136 -27.79 -20.77 -21.93
C GLY A 136 -26.76 -21.79 -22.38
N GLU A 137 -27.16 -23.06 -22.40
CA GLU A 137 -26.43 -24.22 -22.91
C GLU A 137 -25.04 -24.42 -22.26
N LEU A 138 -25.04 -25.08 -21.10
CA LEU A 138 -23.88 -25.85 -20.63
C LEU A 138 -23.82 -27.13 -21.48
N GLU A 139 -23.26 -27.06 -22.69
CA GLU A 139 -22.72 -28.27 -23.30
C GLU A 139 -21.56 -28.76 -22.41
N GLU A 140 -21.58 -30.04 -22.04
CA GLU A 140 -20.49 -30.68 -21.29
C GLU A 140 -19.19 -30.52 -22.08
N ASP A 141 -18.34 -29.59 -21.66
CA ASP A 141 -17.10 -29.29 -22.36
C ASP A 141 -16.12 -30.46 -22.17
N GLU A 142 -15.57 -31.00 -23.27
CA GLU A 142 -14.59 -32.10 -23.31
C GLU A 142 -13.20 -31.67 -22.75
N CYS A 143 -13.15 -30.73 -21.81
CA CYS A 143 -11.95 -30.43 -21.05
C CYS A 143 -11.76 -31.52 -19.99
N SER A 144 -10.84 -32.46 -20.23
CA SER A 144 -10.52 -33.54 -19.31
C SER A 144 -10.29 -33.03 -17.89
N GLU A 145 -11.27 -33.25 -17.01
CA GLU A 145 -11.16 -33.01 -15.58
C GLU A 145 -10.03 -33.88 -15.04
N THR A 146 -8.83 -33.33 -14.90
CA THR A 146 -7.82 -33.93 -14.02
C THR A 146 -8.35 -33.76 -12.61
N GLY A 147 -9.08 -34.77 -12.15
CA GLY A 147 -9.69 -34.86 -10.82
C GLY A 147 -8.65 -34.93 -9.71
N GLU A 148 -7.92 -33.84 -9.48
CA GLU A 148 -7.20 -33.66 -8.24
C GLU A 148 -8.21 -33.41 -7.12
N SER A 149 -8.24 -34.33 -6.16
CA SER A 149 -9.11 -34.25 -4.99
C SER A 149 -8.81 -32.97 -4.21
N ALA A 150 -9.84 -32.15 -3.94
CA ALA A 150 -9.73 -30.95 -3.12
C ALA A 150 -8.98 -31.22 -1.81
N PHE A 151 -8.18 -30.26 -1.38
CA PHE A 151 -7.48 -30.29 -0.10
C PHE A 151 -7.75 -28.99 0.65
N TRP A 152 -7.18 -28.85 1.85
CA TRP A 152 -7.29 -27.63 2.63
C TRP A 152 -5.94 -27.18 3.19
N ILE A 153 -5.85 -25.87 3.40
CA ILE A 153 -4.68 -25.15 3.93
C ILE A 153 -5.12 -24.27 5.09
N CYS A 154 -4.24 -24.01 6.05
CA CYS A 154 -4.48 -23.05 7.13
C CYS A 154 -3.21 -22.24 7.42
N SER A 155 -3.30 -20.91 7.25
CA SER A 155 -2.16 -20.01 7.48
C SER A 155 -1.77 -19.91 8.95
N VAL A 156 -2.75 -19.93 9.85
CA VAL A 156 -2.54 -19.83 11.31
C VAL A 156 -1.67 -20.96 11.87
N CYS A 157 -1.74 -22.14 11.25
CA CYS A 157 -1.05 -23.33 11.74
C CYS A 157 0.10 -23.76 10.81
N ASN A 158 0.46 -22.91 9.83
CA ASN A 158 1.54 -23.14 8.88
C ASN A 158 1.41 -24.48 8.13
N TYR A 159 0.18 -24.87 7.76
CA TYR A 159 -0.11 -26.09 6.99
C TYR A 159 0.00 -25.87 5.47
N HIS A 160 0.86 -24.94 5.01
CA HIS A 160 0.97 -24.60 3.59
C HIS A 160 1.61 -25.71 2.74
N ASN A 161 2.47 -26.54 3.33
CA ASN A 161 3.30 -27.52 2.59
C ASN A 161 2.77 -28.96 2.60
N THR A 162 1.59 -29.20 3.18
CA THR A 162 0.99 -30.54 3.22
C THR A 162 -0.45 -30.47 2.72
N PRO A 163 -0.78 -31.05 1.55
CA PRO A 163 -2.15 -31.16 1.08
C PRO A 163 -2.94 -32.09 2.01
N ILE A 164 -3.63 -31.51 3.00
CA ILE A 164 -4.46 -32.29 3.92
C ILE A 164 -5.83 -32.48 3.27
N LYS A 165 -6.28 -33.74 3.20
CA LYS A 165 -7.57 -34.10 2.60
C LYS A 165 -8.62 -34.36 3.67
N GLY A 166 -9.88 -34.27 3.26
CA GLY A 166 -11.04 -34.58 4.09
C GLY A 166 -11.66 -33.34 4.71
N PHE A 167 -12.90 -33.06 4.32
CA PHE A 167 -13.68 -31.93 4.85
C PHE A 167 -13.88 -32.01 6.37
N GLU A 168 -14.14 -33.20 6.91
CA GLU A 168 -14.35 -33.37 8.35
C GLU A 168 -13.06 -33.12 9.17
N ASN A 169 -11.88 -33.39 8.59
CA ASN A 169 -10.60 -33.04 9.20
C ASN A 169 -10.41 -31.52 9.25
N PHE A 170 -10.83 -30.81 8.21
CA PHE A 170 -10.78 -29.35 8.15
C PHE A 170 -11.68 -28.71 9.22
N THR A 171 -12.93 -29.17 9.35
CA THR A 171 -13.86 -28.62 10.36
C THR A 171 -13.40 -28.93 11.78
N ALA A 172 -12.87 -30.14 12.02
CA ALA A 172 -12.27 -30.50 13.30
C ALA A 172 -11.03 -29.64 13.62
N HIS A 173 -10.21 -29.35 12.62
CA HIS A 173 -9.04 -28.49 12.75
C HIS A 173 -9.42 -27.06 13.17
N LEU A 174 -10.35 -26.40 12.47
CA LEU A 174 -10.79 -25.04 12.81
C LEU A 174 -11.38 -24.94 14.22
N SER A 175 -12.03 -26.01 14.67
CA SER A 175 -12.64 -26.09 16.01
C SER A 175 -11.64 -26.52 17.10
N SER A 176 -10.39 -26.83 16.75
CA SER A 176 -9.41 -27.34 17.70
C SER A 176 -8.89 -26.26 18.65
N THR A 177 -8.61 -26.64 19.90
CA THR A 177 -8.03 -25.73 20.90
C THR A 177 -6.68 -25.17 20.46
N SER A 178 -5.88 -25.97 19.75
CA SER A 178 -4.60 -25.54 19.18
C SER A 178 -4.78 -24.43 18.14
N HIS A 179 -5.78 -24.54 17.27
CA HIS A 179 -6.06 -23.50 16.28
C HIS A 179 -6.51 -22.20 16.94
N GLN A 180 -7.41 -22.29 17.93
CA GLN A 180 -7.90 -21.13 18.69
C GLN A 180 -6.79 -20.45 19.51
N HIS A 181 -5.82 -21.21 20.02
CA HIS A 181 -4.65 -20.66 20.70
C HIS A 181 -3.75 -19.88 19.73
N ASN A 182 -3.38 -20.48 18.59
CA ASN A 182 -2.56 -19.81 17.58
C ASN A 182 -3.26 -18.56 17.01
N LEU A 183 -4.59 -18.60 16.86
CA LEU A 183 -5.38 -17.41 16.53
C LEU A 183 -5.18 -16.33 17.60
N SER A 184 -5.31 -16.68 18.88
CA SER A 184 -5.20 -15.71 19.98
C SER A 184 -3.80 -15.08 20.09
N GLU A 185 -2.73 -15.83 19.82
CA GLU A 185 -1.35 -15.33 19.86
C GLU A 185 -1.02 -14.34 18.72
N LEU A 186 -1.72 -14.42 17.59
CA LEU A 186 -1.51 -13.55 16.42
C LEU A 186 -2.33 -12.24 16.46
N LEU A 187 -3.23 -12.08 17.44
CA LEU A 187 -4.04 -10.87 17.64
C LEU A 187 -3.23 -9.54 17.73
N PRO A 188 -1.99 -9.47 18.23
CA PRO A 188 -1.22 -8.23 18.28
C PRO A 188 -0.85 -7.64 16.90
N ILE A 189 -0.94 -8.41 15.82
CA ILE A 189 -0.59 -8.00 14.43
C ILE A 189 -1.85 -7.52 13.66
N SER A 190 -3.03 -7.55 14.30
CA SER A 190 -4.32 -7.60 13.59
C SER A 190 -4.90 -6.26 13.09
N TYR A 191 -4.43 -5.11 13.57
CA TYR A 191 -5.05 -3.83 13.21
C TYR A 191 -4.68 -3.39 11.78
N GLU A 192 -3.39 -3.43 11.44
CA GLU A 192 -2.87 -3.09 10.10
C GLU A 192 -3.41 -4.06 9.02
N LEU A 193 -3.38 -5.37 9.31
CA LEU A 193 -3.89 -6.42 8.44
C LEU A 193 -5.40 -6.34 8.21
N GLY A 194 -6.18 -6.00 9.24
CA GLY A 194 -7.63 -5.86 9.12
C GLY A 194 -8.02 -4.75 8.14
N SER A 195 -7.23 -3.68 8.07
CA SER A 195 -7.52 -2.53 7.22
C SER A 195 -7.19 -2.78 5.75
N LEU A 196 -6.06 -3.44 5.46
CA LEU A 196 -5.70 -3.95 4.12
C LEU A 196 -6.69 -5.01 3.59
N SER A 197 -7.36 -5.69 4.52
CA SER A 197 -8.33 -6.73 4.23
C SER A 197 -9.76 -6.21 4.07
N SER A 198 -9.99 -4.90 4.14
CA SER A 198 -11.31 -4.29 3.95
C SER A 198 -11.71 -4.20 2.47
N PRO A 199 -13.03 -4.23 2.13
CA PRO A 199 -13.49 -4.07 0.76
C PRO A 199 -13.21 -2.65 0.25
N LEU A 200 -12.99 -2.50 -1.07
CA LEU A 200 -12.77 -1.20 -1.73
C LEU A 200 -13.96 -0.22 -1.66
N SER A 201 -15.12 -0.63 -1.13
CA SER A 201 -16.39 0.09 -1.24
C SER A 201 -16.63 1.19 -0.20
N GLU A 202 -15.83 1.31 0.85
CA GLU A 202 -15.96 2.39 1.85
C GLU A 202 -14.69 3.25 1.89
N PRO A 203 -14.77 4.51 1.42
CA PRO A 203 -13.74 5.49 1.73
C PRO A 203 -13.64 5.61 3.25
N PRO A 204 -12.44 5.59 3.85
CA PRO A 204 -12.31 5.84 5.28
C PRO A 204 -13.02 7.16 5.62
N GLU A 205 -13.81 7.20 6.72
CA GLU A 205 -14.44 8.43 7.19
C GLU A 205 -13.36 9.49 7.40
N ILE A 206 -13.33 10.50 6.53
CA ILE A 206 -12.31 11.55 6.57
C ILE A 206 -12.56 12.43 7.78
N ASN A 207 -11.65 12.38 8.75
CA ASN A 207 -11.67 13.27 9.89
C ASN A 207 -10.92 14.57 9.59
N LEU A 208 -11.66 15.61 9.18
CA LEU A 208 -11.11 16.93 8.86
C LEU A 208 -10.55 17.69 10.09
N GLU A 209 -10.91 17.26 11.30
CA GLU A 209 -10.41 17.84 12.56
C GLU A 209 -9.19 17.08 13.12
N ALA A 210 -8.82 15.94 12.51
CA ALA A 210 -7.63 15.20 12.90
C ALA A 210 -6.33 15.98 12.62
N VAL A 211 -5.25 15.57 13.30
CA VAL A 211 -3.92 16.14 13.08
C VAL A 211 -3.53 16.06 11.60
N THR A 212 -2.96 17.14 11.08
CA THR A 212 -2.50 17.23 9.69
C THR A 212 -0.99 17.41 9.64
N TRP A 213 -0.32 16.52 8.94
CA TRP A 213 1.12 16.56 8.72
C TRP A 213 1.41 16.86 7.26
N VAL A 214 2.30 17.84 7.04
CA VAL A 214 2.74 18.23 5.71
C VAL A 214 4.21 17.90 5.56
N PHE A 215 4.52 16.99 4.64
CA PHE A 215 5.88 16.63 4.26
C PHE A 215 6.19 17.30 2.94
N TRP A 216 7.11 18.27 2.96
CA TRP A 216 7.47 19.07 1.79
C TRP A 216 8.90 18.79 1.36
N ASP A 217 9.07 18.14 0.21
CA ASP A 217 10.37 17.98 -0.44
C ASP A 217 10.78 19.33 -1.07
N ILE A 218 11.65 20.06 -0.36
CA ILE A 218 12.08 21.40 -0.79
C ILE A 218 13.05 21.35 -1.97
N ASN A 219 13.71 20.22 -2.22
CA ASN A 219 14.61 20.07 -3.36
C ASN A 219 13.83 19.78 -4.64
N MET A 220 12.76 18.98 -4.58
CA MET A 220 11.90 18.66 -5.72
C MET A 220 10.84 19.73 -5.99
N CYS A 221 10.32 20.39 -4.95
CA CYS A 221 9.34 21.47 -5.04
C CYS A 221 9.87 22.76 -4.38
N PRO A 222 10.88 23.43 -4.96
CA PRO A 222 11.50 24.60 -4.36
C PRO A 222 10.56 25.80 -4.26
N VAL A 223 10.94 26.78 -3.43
CA VAL A 223 10.25 28.07 -3.37
C VAL A 223 10.36 28.76 -4.74
N PRO A 224 9.24 29.19 -5.37
CA PRO A 224 9.29 29.75 -6.71
C PRO A 224 10.06 31.08 -6.75
N PRO A 225 10.76 31.39 -7.84
CA PRO A 225 11.48 32.65 -7.98
C PRO A 225 10.59 33.87 -7.75
N GLY A 226 11.07 34.82 -6.95
CA GLY A 226 10.33 36.06 -6.63
C GLY A 226 9.25 35.92 -5.55
N CYS A 227 9.02 34.71 -5.02
CA CYS A 227 8.13 34.50 -3.88
C CYS A 227 8.88 34.70 -2.55
N ASP A 228 8.22 35.31 -1.56
CA ASP A 228 8.76 35.43 -0.20
C ASP A 228 8.66 34.06 0.52
N PRO A 229 9.79 33.42 0.90
CA PRO A 229 9.78 32.12 1.56
C PRO A 229 9.01 32.12 2.89
N ARG A 230 8.84 33.28 3.54
CA ARG A 230 8.07 33.42 4.79
C ARG A 230 6.59 33.17 4.61
N ARG A 231 6.10 33.22 3.37
CA ARG A 231 4.68 33.00 3.04
C ARG A 231 4.34 31.53 2.83
N VAL A 232 5.32 30.63 2.71
CA VAL A 232 5.06 29.21 2.43
C VAL A 232 4.15 28.58 3.48
N GLY A 233 4.53 28.67 4.77
CA GLY A 233 3.72 28.12 5.88
C GLY A 233 2.29 28.66 5.91
N PRO A 234 2.10 30.00 5.90
CA PRO A 234 0.77 30.60 5.80
C PRO A 234 -0.06 30.16 4.59
N CYS A 235 0.56 30.02 3.40
CA CYS A 235 -0.15 29.60 2.19
C CYS A 235 -0.62 28.15 2.29
N ILE A 236 0.23 27.23 2.78
CA ILE A 236 -0.13 25.83 3.02
C ILE A 236 -1.27 25.74 4.03
N LYS A 237 -1.17 26.46 5.15
CA LYS A 237 -2.22 26.49 6.18
C LYS A 237 -3.56 26.94 5.61
N ARG A 238 -3.59 28.06 4.87
CA ARG A 238 -4.79 28.61 4.26
C ARG A 238 -5.38 27.67 3.20
N PHE A 239 -4.53 26.94 2.46
CA PHE A 239 -4.99 25.91 1.53
C PHE A 239 -5.74 24.78 2.25
N LEU A 240 -5.17 24.26 3.36
CA LEU A 240 -5.79 23.23 4.18
C LEU A 240 -7.11 23.69 4.79
N GLU A 241 -7.16 24.91 5.34
CA GLU A 241 -8.37 25.52 5.90
C GLU A 241 -9.48 25.65 4.83
N LYS A 242 -9.16 26.08 3.60
CA LYS A 242 -10.11 26.15 2.48
C LYS A 242 -10.67 24.79 2.07
N LYS A 243 -9.90 23.71 2.30
CA LYS A 243 -10.32 22.32 2.07
C LYS A 243 -11.12 21.76 3.25
N GLY A 244 -11.25 22.51 4.34
CA GLY A 244 -12.01 22.13 5.54
C GLY A 244 -11.16 21.50 6.64
N TYR A 245 -9.85 21.33 6.45
CA TYR A 245 -8.95 20.78 7.47
C TYR A 245 -8.66 21.83 8.54
N SER A 246 -9.12 21.57 9.77
CA SER A 246 -9.03 22.51 10.90
C SER A 246 -8.30 21.95 12.12
N GLY A 247 -7.79 20.73 12.04
CA GLY A 247 -7.02 20.09 13.10
C GLY A 247 -5.63 20.73 13.33
N PRO A 248 -4.88 20.26 14.34
CA PRO A 248 -3.50 20.68 14.56
C PRO A 248 -2.63 20.44 13.31
N LEU A 249 -1.78 21.41 12.95
CA LEU A 249 -0.97 21.37 11.73
C LEU A 249 0.52 21.40 12.06
N THR A 250 1.26 20.43 11.53
CA THR A 250 2.72 20.43 11.51
C THR A 250 3.23 20.40 10.07
N ILE A 251 4.18 21.26 9.72
CA ILE A 251 4.79 21.33 8.40
C ILE A 251 6.29 21.09 8.53
N THR A 252 6.82 20.14 7.76
CA THR A 252 8.25 19.80 7.73
C THR A 252 8.78 19.90 6.31
N ALA A 253 9.77 20.75 6.09
CA ALA A 253 10.55 20.78 4.87
C ALA A 253 11.68 19.74 4.96
N ILE A 254 11.67 18.78 4.04
CA ILE A 254 12.62 17.67 3.96
C ILE A 254 13.51 17.87 2.75
N GLY A 255 14.80 17.64 2.89
CA GLY A 255 15.71 17.62 1.77
C GLY A 255 17.18 17.59 2.16
N VAL A 256 18.04 17.57 1.14
CA VAL A 256 19.46 17.92 1.30
C VAL A 256 19.51 19.43 1.43
N LEU A 257 19.36 19.92 2.67
CA LEU A 257 19.16 21.34 2.94
C LEU A 257 20.42 22.17 2.67
N THR A 258 21.60 21.54 2.63
CA THR A 258 22.84 22.17 2.16
C THR A 258 22.79 22.55 0.67
N ASN A 259 21.91 21.93 -0.12
CA ASN A 259 21.67 22.29 -1.53
C ASN A 259 20.64 23.42 -1.69
N VAL A 260 20.00 23.87 -0.60
CA VAL A 260 19.03 24.97 -0.63
C VAL A 260 19.71 26.26 -0.15
N PRO A 261 19.53 27.40 -0.83
CA PRO A 261 20.09 28.67 -0.37
C PRO A 261 19.64 29.02 1.05
N PHE A 262 20.60 29.40 1.92
CA PHE A 262 20.32 29.69 3.33
C PHE A 262 19.39 30.89 3.55
N ASP A 263 19.30 31.83 2.60
CA ASP A 263 18.33 32.92 2.63
C ASP A 263 16.90 32.41 2.44
N ILE A 264 16.70 31.40 1.59
CA ILE A 264 15.41 30.71 1.45
C ILE A 264 15.07 29.96 2.74
N LEU A 265 15.99 29.13 3.26
CA LEU A 265 15.77 28.39 4.51
C LEU A 265 15.54 29.33 5.71
N GLY A 266 16.25 30.46 5.75
CA GLY A 266 16.10 31.50 6.77
C GLY A 266 14.79 32.27 6.67
N GLY A 267 14.10 32.23 5.52
CA GLY A 267 12.72 32.71 5.38
C GLY A 267 11.68 31.63 5.70
N VAL A 268 11.94 30.37 5.33
CA VAL A 268 11.07 29.22 5.60
C VAL A 268 10.98 28.93 7.10
N TYR A 269 12.11 28.82 7.80
CA TYR A 269 12.15 28.38 9.20
C TYR A 269 11.33 29.28 10.16
N PRO A 270 11.43 30.62 10.12
CA PRO A 270 10.60 31.49 10.96
C PRO A 270 9.10 31.43 10.65
N SER A 271 8.69 30.89 9.50
CA SER A 271 7.27 30.72 9.15
C SER A 271 6.58 29.57 9.90
N GLY A 272 7.31 28.91 10.81
CA GLY A 272 6.80 27.78 11.60
C GLY A 272 7.00 26.42 10.93
N ILE A 273 7.82 26.36 9.89
CA ILE A 273 8.16 25.12 9.18
C ILE A 273 9.39 24.50 9.82
N ALA A 274 9.28 23.24 10.23
CA ALA A 274 10.42 22.46 10.70
C ALA A 274 11.33 22.10 9.53
N LEU A 275 12.64 22.02 9.78
CA LEU A 275 13.64 21.64 8.77
C LEU A 275 14.14 20.23 9.06
N ASN A 276 14.09 19.31 8.10
CA ASN A 276 14.70 17.99 8.23
C ASN A 276 15.77 17.78 7.14
N ASN A 277 17.03 17.76 7.55
CA ASN A 277 18.16 17.53 6.66
C ASN A 277 18.44 16.03 6.49
N VAL A 278 18.31 15.55 5.26
CA VAL A 278 18.57 14.17 4.85
C VAL A 278 19.82 14.09 3.97
N TYR A 279 20.34 12.87 3.77
CA TYR A 279 21.56 12.64 2.97
C TYR A 279 21.29 12.57 1.46
N GLU A 280 20.05 12.25 1.06
CA GLU A 280 19.63 12.16 -0.34
C GLU A 280 18.28 12.84 -0.59
N THR A 281 18.05 13.28 -1.82
CA THR A 281 16.80 13.92 -2.25
C THR A 281 15.81 12.90 -2.80
N GLY A 282 14.51 13.19 -2.71
CA GLY A 282 13.47 12.40 -3.35
C GLY A 282 12.78 11.41 -2.40
N LEU A 283 12.21 10.36 -3.00
CA LEU A 283 11.23 9.50 -2.33
C LEU A 283 11.78 8.67 -1.21
N SER A 284 12.93 8.02 -1.40
CA SER A 284 13.48 7.11 -0.39
C SER A 284 13.65 7.82 0.94
N ALA A 285 14.19 9.04 0.90
CA ALA A 285 14.32 9.87 2.09
C ALA A 285 12.96 10.32 2.67
N SER A 286 11.96 10.55 1.83
CA SER A 286 10.63 11.01 2.27
C SER A 286 9.74 9.88 2.78
N SER A 287 9.82 8.68 2.18
CA SER A 287 9.03 7.50 2.54
C SER A 287 9.42 6.99 3.91
N ASP A 288 10.72 6.81 4.17
CA ASP A 288 11.21 6.31 5.46
C ASP A 288 10.77 7.24 6.61
N LEU A 289 10.84 8.55 6.39
CA LEU A 289 10.38 9.54 7.36
C LEU A 289 8.87 9.53 7.59
N ILE A 290 8.08 9.21 6.56
CA ILE A 290 6.64 9.07 6.69
C ILE A 290 6.31 7.81 7.48
N TYR A 291 6.99 6.68 7.23
CA TYR A 291 6.81 5.44 7.99
C TYR A 291 7.21 5.57 9.47
N ASP A 292 8.40 6.13 9.73
CA ASP A 292 8.86 6.41 11.11
C ASP A 292 7.84 7.30 11.86
N PHE A 293 7.20 8.21 11.13
CA PHE A 293 6.14 9.05 11.68
C PHE A 293 4.87 8.26 11.98
N THR A 294 4.40 7.41 11.06
CA THR A 294 3.16 6.64 11.22
C THR A 294 3.24 5.65 12.38
N ASP A 295 4.42 5.10 12.67
CA ASP A 295 4.66 4.24 13.84
C ASP A 295 4.26 4.90 15.17
N SER A 296 4.48 6.21 15.27
CA SER A 296 4.20 6.98 16.50
C SER A 296 2.86 7.72 16.47
N ASN A 297 2.18 7.76 15.31
CA ASN A 297 1.02 8.62 15.09
C ASN A 297 -0.09 7.87 14.34
N PRO A 298 -0.75 6.89 14.99
CA PRO A 298 -1.78 6.08 14.33
C PRO A 298 -2.99 6.93 13.88
N PRO A 299 -3.75 6.45 12.90
CA PRO A 299 -4.94 7.15 12.42
C PRO A 299 -6.03 7.24 13.51
N PRO A 300 -6.95 8.23 13.42
CA PRO A 300 -7.17 9.13 12.29
C PRO A 300 -6.15 10.28 12.23
N ALA A 301 -5.51 10.44 11.07
CA ALA A 301 -4.59 11.53 10.77
C ALA A 301 -4.62 11.87 9.27
N ASN A 302 -4.32 13.12 8.97
CA ASN A 302 -4.26 13.65 7.61
C ASN A 302 -2.79 13.84 7.21
N ILE A 303 -2.42 13.40 6.01
CA ILE A 303 -1.06 13.59 5.48
C ILE A 303 -1.14 14.28 4.12
N LEU A 304 -0.38 15.35 3.96
CA LEU A 304 -0.16 16.04 2.69
C LEU A 304 1.32 15.92 2.32
N VAL A 305 1.59 15.36 1.15
CA VAL A 305 2.95 15.28 0.61
C VAL A 305 3.09 16.27 -0.55
N ILE A 306 4.09 17.16 -0.46
CA ILE A 306 4.44 18.14 -1.49
C ILE A 306 5.78 17.72 -2.09
N SER A 307 5.74 17.01 -3.21
CA SER A 307 6.91 16.54 -3.97
C SER A 307 6.57 16.49 -5.47
N ASP A 308 7.53 16.08 -6.32
CA ASP A 308 7.28 15.86 -7.76
C ASP A 308 6.21 14.77 -7.97
N ALA A 309 5.25 15.04 -8.87
CA ALA A 309 4.12 14.17 -9.22
C ALA A 309 4.53 12.74 -9.57
N LYS A 310 5.70 12.61 -10.18
CA LYS A 310 6.19 11.34 -10.70
C LYS A 310 6.71 10.43 -9.62
N ASN A 311 6.88 10.98 -8.42
CA ASN A 311 7.68 10.36 -7.41
C ASN A 311 6.83 9.73 -6.31
N PHE A 312 5.77 10.34 -5.76
CA PHE A 312 5.01 9.67 -4.70
C PHE A 312 4.27 8.43 -5.25
N ASP A 313 4.86 7.25 -5.04
CA ASP A 313 4.42 5.99 -5.63
C ASP A 313 2.95 5.72 -5.25
N SER A 314 2.18 5.23 -6.21
CA SER A 314 0.80 4.80 -5.96
C SER A 314 0.73 3.75 -4.86
N ASP A 315 1.77 2.94 -4.71
CA ASP A 315 1.85 1.87 -3.73
C ASP A 315 1.97 2.42 -2.30
N TYR A 316 2.85 3.40 -2.05
CA TYR A 316 2.99 4.06 -0.75
C TYR A 316 1.75 4.84 -0.35
N ALA A 317 1.15 5.56 -1.32
CA ALA A 317 -0.07 6.31 -1.08
C ALA A 317 -1.22 5.37 -0.67
N PHE A 318 -1.31 4.24 -1.36
CA PHE A 318 -2.32 3.24 -1.09
C PHE A 318 -2.14 2.59 0.28
N GLU A 319 -0.91 2.24 0.68
CA GLU A 319 -0.64 1.62 1.98
C GLU A 319 -1.09 2.52 3.14
N LEU A 320 -0.70 3.80 3.15
CA LEU A 320 -1.14 4.75 4.16
C LEU A 320 -2.67 4.95 4.15
N GLN A 321 -3.29 5.08 2.97
CA GLN A 321 -4.75 5.15 2.87
C GLN A 321 -5.43 3.87 3.36
N SER A 322 -4.79 2.73 3.15
CA SER A 322 -5.28 1.44 3.61
C SER A 322 -5.20 1.33 5.12
N GLU A 323 -4.18 1.89 5.77
CA GLU A 323 -4.06 1.94 7.24
C GLU A 323 -5.07 2.89 7.90
N GLY A 324 -5.75 3.73 7.11
CA GLY A 324 -6.77 4.66 7.58
C GLY A 324 -6.31 6.12 7.65
N TYR A 325 -5.12 6.44 7.14
CA TYR A 325 -4.70 7.82 6.95
C TYR A 325 -5.49 8.46 5.81
N ASN A 326 -5.94 9.69 6.01
CA ASN A 326 -6.47 10.48 4.92
C ASN A 326 -5.31 11.17 4.20
N LEU A 327 -4.88 10.60 3.08
CA LEU A 327 -3.92 11.26 2.20
C LEU A 327 -4.61 12.32 1.34
N LEU A 328 -4.18 13.56 1.49
CA LEU A 328 -4.54 14.60 0.55
C LEU A 328 -3.79 14.30 -0.76
N GLN A 329 -4.57 14.06 -1.84
CA GLN A 329 -4.02 13.69 -3.14
C GLN A 329 -2.83 14.57 -3.55
N PRO A 330 -1.87 14.01 -4.32
CA PRO A 330 -0.91 14.80 -5.06
C PRO A 330 -1.66 15.52 -6.21
N PHE A 331 -2.34 16.64 -5.92
CA PHE A 331 -3.16 17.33 -6.93
C PHE A 331 -3.22 18.86 -6.76
N PRO A 332 -2.81 19.67 -7.77
CA PRO A 332 -1.95 19.36 -8.91
C PRO A 332 -0.47 19.47 -8.54
N CYS A 333 0.33 18.56 -9.10
CA CYS A 333 1.78 18.57 -9.03
C CYS A 333 2.39 19.43 -10.14
N ASP A 334 3.45 20.15 -9.73
CA ASP A 334 4.65 20.54 -10.48
C ASP A 334 5.32 21.73 -9.76
N SER A 335 4.59 22.44 -8.89
CA SER A 335 5.16 23.61 -8.22
C SER A 335 4.40 24.08 -6.98
N LEU A 336 5.18 24.51 -5.99
CA LEU A 336 4.73 25.29 -4.83
C LEU A 336 4.01 26.60 -5.26
N GLU A 337 4.18 27.03 -6.52
CA GLU A 337 3.47 28.17 -7.14
C GLU A 337 1.95 28.14 -6.95
N SER A 338 1.32 26.95 -6.97
CA SER A 338 -0.12 26.82 -6.81
C SER A 338 -0.62 27.38 -5.46
N PHE A 339 0.16 27.20 -4.40
CA PHE A 339 -0.15 27.76 -3.08
C PHE A 339 -0.06 29.29 -3.06
N PHE A 340 0.91 29.86 -3.80
CA PHE A 340 1.09 31.30 -3.91
C PHE A 340 0.03 31.97 -4.80
N LEU A 341 -0.36 31.32 -5.91
CA LEU A 341 -1.40 31.80 -6.83
C LEU A 341 -2.78 31.82 -6.18
N ALA A 342 -3.05 30.89 -5.26
CA ALA A 342 -4.27 30.85 -4.46
C ALA A 342 -4.35 31.94 -3.38
N ASP A 343 -3.28 32.73 -3.20
CA ASP A 343 -3.13 33.71 -2.12
C ASP A 343 -2.71 35.10 -2.63
N SER A 344 -3.69 35.93 -3.00
CA SER A 344 -3.53 37.36 -3.29
C SER A 344 -3.71 38.26 -2.05
N GLY A 345 -3.79 37.68 -0.85
CA GLY A 345 -4.08 38.38 0.40
C GLY A 345 -2.86 39.03 1.05
N ALA A 346 -3.09 40.11 1.81
CA ALA A 346 -2.05 40.77 2.59
C ALA A 346 -1.51 39.85 3.71
N LEU A 347 -0.24 40.06 4.05
CA LEU A 347 0.51 39.31 5.07
C LEU A 347 -0.17 39.49 6.44
N GLU A 348 -0.93 38.49 6.89
CA GLU A 348 -1.31 38.43 8.29
C GLU A 348 -0.02 38.25 9.09
N LYS A 349 0.28 39.20 9.97
CA LYS A 349 1.36 39.06 10.96
C LYS A 349 0.97 37.96 11.95
N GLY A 350 1.08 36.71 11.52
CA GLY A 350 1.17 35.59 12.44
C GLY A 350 2.43 35.80 13.29
N LYS A 351 2.31 35.68 14.61
CA LYS A 351 3.50 35.63 15.47
C LYS A 351 4.37 34.49 14.95
N CYS A 352 5.61 34.78 14.53
CA CYS A 352 6.63 33.75 14.36
C CYS A 352 6.67 32.95 15.65
N SER A 353 6.30 31.67 15.58
CA SER A 353 6.60 30.77 16.67
C SER A 353 8.11 30.56 16.62
N GLU A 354 8.85 31.11 17.58
CA GLU A 354 10.30 30.86 17.74
C GLU A 354 10.61 29.38 18.09
N SER A 355 9.62 28.49 18.02
CA SER A 355 9.66 27.09 18.45
C SER A 355 9.78 26.08 17.30
N ALA A 356 10.04 26.51 16.05
CA ALA A 356 10.30 25.58 14.96
C ALA A 356 11.53 24.70 15.28
N LEU A 357 11.43 23.40 15.09
CA LEU A 357 12.53 22.46 15.29
C LEU A 357 13.30 22.27 13.98
N TRP A 358 14.56 21.88 14.08
CA TRP A 358 15.27 21.28 12.96
C TRP A 358 15.82 19.92 13.38
N ILE A 359 15.83 19.00 12.43
CA ILE A 359 16.24 17.61 12.54
C ILE A 359 17.29 17.38 11.46
N CYS A 360 18.29 16.55 11.77
CA CYS A 360 19.28 16.09 10.82
C CYS A 360 19.34 14.57 10.89
N SER A 361 18.71 13.91 9.93
CA SER A 361 18.68 12.44 9.82
C SER A 361 20.05 11.85 9.49
N VAL A 362 20.97 12.64 8.93
CA VAL A 362 22.35 12.20 8.65
C VAL A 362 23.11 11.80 9.92
N CYS A 363 22.87 12.54 11.01
CA CYS A 363 23.62 12.42 12.27
C CYS A 363 22.72 12.17 13.49
N SER A 364 21.43 11.93 13.27
CA SER A 364 20.40 11.77 14.30
C SER A 364 20.43 12.88 15.37
N HIS A 365 20.48 14.14 14.93
CA HIS A 365 20.53 15.30 15.82
C HIS A 365 19.38 16.27 15.55
N ASP A 366 18.76 16.77 16.61
CA ASP A 366 17.68 17.74 16.55
C ASP A 366 17.91 18.90 17.54
N ASN A 367 17.48 20.10 17.16
CA ASN A 367 17.59 21.28 18.02
C ASN A 367 16.63 22.40 17.56
N GLN A 368 16.70 23.54 18.21
CA GLN A 368 16.03 24.78 17.82
C GLN A 368 17.05 25.86 17.43
N GLY A 369 16.56 26.90 16.76
CA GLY A 369 17.31 28.04 16.28
C GLY A 369 17.94 27.80 14.91
N PHE A 370 17.57 28.64 13.93
CA PHE A 370 18.14 28.59 12.57
C PHE A 370 19.66 28.76 12.55
N LYS A 371 20.21 29.62 13.42
CA LYS A 371 21.67 29.79 13.52
C LYS A 371 22.37 28.51 13.95
N ASN A 372 21.78 27.76 14.89
CA ASN A 372 22.32 26.47 15.34
C ASN A 372 22.28 25.45 14.21
N PHE A 373 21.17 25.40 13.46
CA PHE A 373 21.06 24.60 12.24
C PHE A 373 22.17 24.90 11.24
N THR A 374 22.35 26.17 10.85
CA THR A 374 23.41 26.55 9.89
C THR A 374 24.80 26.20 10.39
N THR A 375 25.06 26.38 11.70
CA THR A 375 26.35 26.02 12.32
C THR A 375 26.57 24.50 12.32
N HIS A 376 25.50 23.72 12.49
CA HIS A 376 25.54 22.27 12.47
C HIS A 376 25.84 21.72 11.06
N VAL A 377 25.04 22.09 10.05
CA VAL A 377 25.18 21.52 8.70
C VAL A 377 26.45 21.97 7.98
N THR A 378 27.08 23.07 8.42
CA THR A 378 28.38 23.55 7.91
C THR A 378 29.57 23.05 8.75
N SER A 379 29.32 22.27 9.80
CA SER A 379 30.40 21.77 10.65
C SER A 379 31.18 20.65 9.93
N ARG A 380 32.50 20.63 10.14
CA ARG A 380 33.37 19.55 9.64
C ARG A 380 32.92 18.16 10.10
N ARG A 381 32.29 18.08 11.27
CA ARG A 381 31.75 16.82 11.80
C ARG A 381 30.60 16.33 10.92
N HIS A 382 29.64 17.20 10.62
CA HIS A 382 28.52 16.85 9.75
C HIS A 382 28.99 16.47 8.33
N GLU A 383 29.98 17.21 7.80
CA GLU A 383 30.60 16.89 6.51
C GLU A 383 31.26 15.49 6.51
N GLN A 384 31.94 15.10 7.59
CA GLN A 384 32.51 13.75 7.71
C GLN A 384 31.43 12.66 7.75
N GLU A 385 30.35 12.89 8.49
CA GLU A 385 29.25 11.93 8.57
C GLU A 385 28.54 11.77 7.21
N LEU A 386 28.39 12.84 6.42
CA LEU A 386 27.90 12.77 5.03
C LEU A 386 28.79 11.88 4.12
N LEU A 387 30.11 11.90 4.31
CA LEU A 387 31.04 11.09 3.52
C LEU A 387 30.90 9.58 3.78
N ASP A 388 30.42 9.19 4.95
CA ASP A 388 30.16 7.80 5.29
C ASP A 388 28.94 7.23 4.55
N TRP A 389 28.02 8.09 4.10
CA TRP A 389 26.86 7.71 3.28
C TRP A 389 27.16 7.61 1.78
N LEU A 390 28.34 8.03 1.30
CA LEU A 390 28.72 7.91 -0.13
C LEU A 390 29.17 6.48 -0.51
N PRO A 391 28.84 5.98 -1.73
CA PRO A 391 29.39 4.74 -2.27
C PRO A 391 30.92 4.77 -2.30
N GLY A 392 31.57 3.63 -2.07
CA GLY A 392 33.03 3.54 -1.81
C GLY A 392 33.95 4.18 -2.87
N ASN A 393 33.48 4.32 -4.11
CA ASN A 393 34.15 4.97 -5.24
C ASN A 393 34.06 6.51 -5.22
N ALA A 394 33.05 7.11 -4.57
CA ALA A 394 32.94 8.57 -4.40
C ALA A 394 33.73 9.10 -3.19
N ARG A 395 34.03 8.23 -2.21
CA ARG A 395 34.85 8.57 -1.03
C ARG A 395 36.30 8.96 -1.35
N PHE A 396 36.84 8.50 -2.48
CA PHE A 396 38.22 8.80 -2.89
C PHE A 396 38.36 10.16 -3.59
N LEU A 397 37.35 10.59 -4.35
CA LEU A 397 37.40 11.86 -5.10
C LEU A 397 37.11 13.08 -4.20
N SER A 398 36.33 12.93 -3.14
CA SER A 398 36.04 14.03 -2.20
C SER A 398 37.16 14.29 -1.19
N ARG A 399 37.95 13.26 -0.83
CA ARG A 399 39.12 13.41 0.06
C ARG A 399 40.29 14.18 -0.56
N GLU A 400 40.37 14.27 -1.89
CA GLU A 400 41.42 15.01 -2.59
C GLU A 400 41.15 16.53 -2.70
N ASN A 401 39.96 17.01 -2.32
CA ASN A 401 39.55 18.42 -2.44
C ASN A 401 39.35 19.15 -1.10
N ILE A 402 39.90 18.63 0.00
CA ILE A 402 39.86 19.32 1.31
C ILE A 402 41.14 20.19 1.44
N PRO A 403 41.04 21.54 1.52
CA PRO A 403 42.19 22.40 1.80
C PRO A 403 42.70 22.29 3.25
#